data_AF-A0A351I6I3-F1
#
_entry.id   AF-A0A351I6I3-F1
#
_cell.length_a   1.000
_cell.length_b   1.000
_cell.length_c   1.000
_cell.angle_alpha   90.00
_cell.angle_beta   90.00
_cell.angle_gamma   90.00
#
_symmetry.space_group_name_H-M   'P 1'
#
loop_
_entity.id
_entity.type
_entity.pdbx_description
1 polymer ?
#
loop_
_entity_poly.entity_id
_entity_poly.type
_entity_poly.pdbx_seq_one_letter_code
_entity_poly.pdbx_strand_id
1 'polypeptide(L)'
;MKIKIEKIIYPGKSLGLSNNKTILTDEGIPGETVEIKPLKEKKNYIEAKTTKIINPSEFRITPRCSHYQACSPYQYIDYKTQVAIKESQLKEIFPNTPIIAIASPQIWGYRNKIKLSVIWENEARTGLSPKFLGRNTERPLPICDLKSTVSWPRMYKKAGLAYHAPESRDKFIQIESCCLVSENVNKFLAQFIEIVNKENLNFIKEIEVRESYTTKKLMFTVRPSAKIENCQSSPYIEETVLGKTFRIGSESFFQINVPMLEIALKEMQKSMRLDKKEIIADLYCGIGTFGIALSQFAKEVIGIESNPNNISFLKSNLKLNKIENFKLYEGACEKLFPSMLISSIDILILDPPRKGLNSMLCQNILLSSIKKIIYLSCNPATFSRDLKILSCSYIIKTLFLFDFFPHTPHIETLAILEKK
;
A
#
# COMPACT_ATOMS: atom_id res chain seq x y z
N MET A 1 -9.85 -24.51 22.50
CA MET A 1 -9.42 -25.67 21.67
C MET A 1 -7.97 -25.48 21.30
N LYS A 2 -7.15 -26.53 21.25
CA LYS A 2 -5.75 -26.45 20.81
C LYS A 2 -5.61 -26.97 19.39
N ILE A 3 -4.81 -26.28 18.56
CA ILE A 3 -4.53 -26.68 17.18
C ILE A 3 -3.04 -26.51 16.89
N LYS A 4 -2.51 -27.32 15.96
CA LYS A 4 -1.20 -27.10 15.37
C LYS A 4 -1.35 -26.24 14.12
N ILE A 5 -0.50 -25.23 13.98
CA ILE A 5 -0.46 -24.38 12.79
C ILE A 5 0.37 -25.07 11.72
N GLU A 6 -0.21 -25.26 10.54
CA GLU A 6 0.43 -25.91 9.41
C GLU A 6 1.11 -24.90 8.50
N LYS A 7 0.41 -23.80 8.19
CA LYS A 7 0.92 -22.75 7.30
C LYS A 7 0.20 -21.42 7.54
N ILE A 8 0.75 -20.33 7.00
CA ILE A 8 0.04 -19.06 6.89
C ILE A 8 -0.41 -18.91 5.43
N ILE A 9 -1.71 -18.74 5.20
CA ILE A 9 -2.29 -18.60 3.86
C ILE A 9 -2.49 -17.12 3.50
N TYR A 10 -2.47 -16.79 2.21
CA TYR A 10 -2.82 -15.45 1.73
C TYR A 10 -4.28 -15.10 2.07
N PRO A 11 -4.61 -13.89 2.57
CA PRO A 11 -3.74 -12.72 2.78
C PRO A 11 -3.25 -12.57 4.24
N GLY A 12 -2.90 -13.67 4.91
CA GLY A 12 -2.17 -13.66 6.18
C GLY A 12 -2.83 -14.37 7.37
N LYS A 13 -3.81 -15.24 7.14
CA LYS A 13 -4.43 -16.04 8.22
C LYS A 13 -3.62 -17.31 8.48
N SER A 14 -3.41 -17.65 9.75
CA SER A 14 -2.75 -18.89 10.14
C SER A 14 -3.75 -20.04 10.05
N LEU A 15 -3.37 -21.11 9.35
CA LEU A 15 -4.20 -22.28 9.08
C LEU A 15 -3.72 -23.45 9.93
N GLY A 16 -4.67 -24.10 10.60
CA GLY A 16 -4.49 -25.41 11.22
C GLY A 16 -5.67 -26.33 10.91
N LEU A 17 -5.51 -27.61 11.20
CA LEU A 17 -6.55 -28.62 11.03
C LEU A 17 -6.97 -29.19 12.39
N SER A 18 -8.28 -29.41 12.56
CA SER A 18 -8.84 -30.15 13.69
C SER A 18 -10.13 -30.86 13.26
N ASN A 19 -10.25 -32.17 13.56
CA ASN A 19 -11.42 -32.99 13.22
C ASN A 19 -11.89 -32.83 11.75
N ASN A 20 -10.93 -32.87 10.80
CA ASN A 20 -11.16 -32.67 9.36
C ASN A 20 -11.79 -31.32 8.95
N LYS A 21 -11.80 -30.32 9.84
CA LYS A 21 -12.19 -28.94 9.53
C LYS A 21 -10.97 -28.03 9.51
N THR A 22 -10.93 -27.16 8.50
CA THR A 22 -9.96 -26.07 8.41
C THR A 22 -10.25 -25.02 9.46
N ILE A 23 -9.24 -24.61 10.22
CA ILE A 23 -9.34 -23.55 11.20
C ILE A 23 -8.42 -22.41 10.79
N LEU A 24 -8.99 -21.20 10.69
CA LEU A 24 -8.28 -19.98 10.35
C LEU A 24 -8.22 -19.07 11.57
N THR A 25 -7.01 -18.65 11.93
CA THR A 25 -6.79 -17.75 13.07
C THR A 25 -5.87 -16.58 12.74
N ASP A 26 -5.83 -15.58 13.64
CA ASP A 26 -5.16 -14.30 13.48
C ASP A 26 -3.66 -14.34 13.80
N GLU A 27 -3.21 -15.32 14.57
CA GLU A 27 -1.80 -15.53 14.90
C GLU A 27 -1.36 -16.98 14.80
N GLY A 28 -0.07 -17.19 14.61
CA GLY A 28 0.54 -18.50 14.69
C GLY A 28 1.53 -18.72 13.57
N ILE A 29 2.72 -19.15 13.92
CA ILE A 29 3.79 -19.51 12.99
C ILE A 29 3.65 -21.00 12.65
N PRO A 30 3.93 -21.42 11.40
CA PRO A 30 3.96 -22.84 11.05
C PRO A 30 4.79 -23.65 12.04
N GLY A 31 4.23 -24.77 12.53
CA GLY A 31 4.83 -25.61 13.55
C GLY A 31 4.36 -25.33 14.98
N GLU A 32 3.80 -24.13 15.26
CA GLU A 32 3.32 -23.78 16.60
C GLU A 32 2.07 -24.55 17.01
N THR A 33 1.92 -24.77 18.32
CA THR A 33 0.64 -25.15 18.91
C THR A 33 0.03 -23.93 19.58
N VAL A 34 -1.20 -23.60 19.19
CA VAL A 34 -1.93 -22.44 19.72
C VAL A 34 -3.25 -22.88 20.33
N GLU A 35 -3.66 -22.19 21.39
CA GLU A 35 -5.02 -22.24 21.89
C GLU A 35 -5.86 -21.18 21.19
N ILE A 36 -7.04 -21.58 20.75
CA ILE A 36 -7.98 -20.74 20.01
C ILE A 36 -9.38 -20.76 20.61
N LYS A 37 -10.08 -19.65 20.38
CA LYS A 37 -11.51 -19.46 20.60
C LYS A 37 -12.23 -19.32 19.25
N PRO A 38 -13.08 -20.28 18.85
CA PRO A 38 -13.93 -20.13 17.67
C PRO A 38 -14.80 -18.87 17.75
N LEU A 39 -14.89 -18.13 16.65
CA LEU A 39 -15.73 -16.94 16.51
C LEU A 39 -16.92 -17.22 15.60
N LYS A 40 -16.67 -17.89 14.46
CA LYS A 40 -17.68 -18.14 13.44
C LYS A 40 -17.43 -19.46 12.74
N GLU A 41 -18.47 -20.26 12.65
CA GLU A 41 -18.42 -21.52 11.92
C GLU A 41 -19.01 -21.34 10.51
N LYS A 42 -18.31 -21.86 9.51
CA LYS A 42 -18.73 -21.89 8.10
C LYS A 42 -18.78 -23.33 7.62
N LYS A 43 -19.38 -23.54 6.45
CA LYS A 43 -19.53 -24.88 5.85
C LYS A 43 -18.21 -25.66 5.77
N ASN A 44 -17.11 -24.99 5.40
CA ASN A 44 -15.82 -25.64 5.11
C ASN A 44 -14.69 -25.24 6.08
N TYR A 45 -14.90 -24.23 6.93
CA TYR A 45 -13.84 -23.74 7.84
C TYR A 45 -14.44 -23.06 9.08
N ILE A 46 -13.60 -22.88 10.10
CA ILE A 46 -13.92 -22.15 11.32
C ILE A 46 -12.99 -20.93 11.40
N GLU A 47 -13.57 -19.75 11.58
CA GLU A 47 -12.83 -18.55 11.96
C GLU A 47 -12.68 -18.53 13.47
N ALA A 48 -11.45 -18.37 13.94
CA ALA A 48 -11.13 -18.39 15.36
C ALA A 48 -10.12 -17.29 15.71
N LYS A 49 -10.10 -16.92 16.99
CA LYS A 49 -9.10 -16.02 17.54
C LYS A 49 -8.09 -16.80 18.38
N THR A 50 -6.81 -16.51 18.20
CA THR A 50 -5.75 -17.06 19.03
C THR A 50 -5.82 -16.43 20.42
N THR A 51 -5.90 -17.26 21.45
CA THR A 51 -5.96 -16.82 22.85
C THR A 51 -4.63 -17.01 23.56
N LYS A 52 -3.85 -18.03 23.18
CA LYS A 52 -2.56 -18.33 23.81
C LYS A 52 -1.64 -19.10 22.86
N ILE A 53 -0.36 -18.77 22.88
CA ILE A 53 0.69 -19.59 22.25
C ILE A 53 1.15 -20.64 23.27
N ILE A 54 1.00 -21.92 22.95
CA ILE A 54 1.31 -23.03 23.86
C ILE A 54 2.75 -23.49 23.64
N ASN A 55 3.08 -23.84 22.40
CA ASN A 55 4.43 -24.23 21.99
C ASN A 55 4.90 -23.24 20.92
N PRO A 56 5.68 -22.21 21.30
CA PRO A 56 6.15 -21.20 20.37
C PRO A 56 7.23 -21.75 19.43
N SER A 57 7.30 -21.20 18.23
CA SER A 57 8.36 -21.47 17.26
C SER A 57 9.63 -20.71 17.64
N GLU A 58 10.79 -21.22 17.27
CA GLU A 58 12.07 -20.49 17.38
C GLU A 58 12.09 -19.18 16.56
N PHE A 59 11.24 -19.10 15.54
CA PHE A 59 11.06 -17.94 14.67
C PHE A 59 10.13 -16.88 15.27
N ARG A 60 9.55 -17.13 16.46
CA ARG A 60 8.70 -16.17 17.14
C ARG A 60 9.55 -15.12 17.85
N ILE A 61 9.26 -13.86 17.58
CA ILE A 61 9.87 -12.71 18.24
C ILE A 61 8.82 -11.86 18.96
N THR A 62 9.26 -11.01 19.88
CA THR A 62 8.38 -10.04 20.54
C THR A 62 8.08 -8.86 19.61
N PRO A 63 6.80 -8.53 19.35
CA PRO A 63 6.43 -7.34 18.58
C PRO A 63 6.98 -6.05 19.20
N ARG A 64 7.29 -5.05 18.36
CA ARG A 64 7.84 -3.75 18.80
C ARG A 64 6.78 -2.79 19.32
N CYS A 65 5.51 -3.02 18.99
CA CYS A 65 4.41 -2.20 19.46
C CYS A 65 3.20 -3.04 19.83
N SER A 66 2.39 -2.55 20.77
CA SER A 66 1.17 -3.22 21.24
C SER A 66 0.05 -3.27 20.20
N HIS A 67 0.05 -2.33 19.24
CA HIS A 67 -0.99 -2.18 18.23
C HIS A 67 -0.69 -2.96 16.92
N TYR A 68 0.35 -3.80 16.89
CA TYR A 68 0.84 -4.44 15.68
C TYR A 68 -0.23 -5.25 14.92
N GLN A 69 -1.17 -5.90 15.62
CA GLN A 69 -2.27 -6.65 15.00
C GLN A 69 -3.14 -5.77 14.07
N ALA A 70 -3.18 -4.46 14.29
CA ALA A 70 -3.95 -3.52 13.47
C ALA A 70 -3.24 -3.10 12.17
N CYS A 71 -1.90 -3.01 12.19
CA CYS A 71 -1.14 -2.33 11.14
C CYS A 71 -0.05 -3.19 10.49
N SER A 72 0.51 -4.13 11.24
CA SER A 72 1.66 -4.99 10.88
C SER A 72 1.60 -6.30 11.66
N PRO A 73 0.65 -7.19 11.32
CA PRO A 73 0.40 -8.39 12.11
C PRO A 73 1.57 -9.38 12.11
N TYR A 74 2.51 -9.32 11.17
CA TYR A 74 3.67 -10.23 11.15
C TYR A 74 4.82 -9.79 12.06
N GLN A 75 4.66 -8.77 12.92
CA GLN A 75 5.74 -8.36 13.84
C GLN A 75 6.18 -9.46 14.81
N TYR A 76 5.37 -10.48 15.07
CA TYR A 76 5.74 -11.60 15.94
C TYR A 76 6.59 -12.67 15.24
N ILE A 77 6.91 -12.49 13.96
CA ILE A 77 7.68 -13.45 13.13
C ILE A 77 9.03 -12.81 12.82
N ASP A 78 10.14 -13.53 12.98
CA ASP A 78 11.44 -13.03 12.51
C ASP A 78 11.40 -12.70 11.01
N TYR A 79 12.16 -11.69 10.60
CA TYR A 79 12.00 -11.11 9.28
C TYR A 79 12.34 -12.08 8.13
N LYS A 80 13.33 -12.97 8.32
CA LYS A 80 13.70 -13.95 7.29
C LYS A 80 12.55 -14.92 7.06
N THR A 81 11.91 -15.37 8.13
CA THR A 81 10.74 -16.24 8.05
C THR A 81 9.53 -15.54 7.42
N GLN A 82 9.35 -14.23 7.62
CA GLN A 82 8.29 -13.47 6.92
C GLN A 82 8.46 -13.54 5.40
N VAL A 83 9.67 -13.31 4.89
CA VAL A 83 9.97 -13.38 3.44
C VAL A 83 9.73 -14.80 2.92
N ALA A 84 10.20 -15.83 3.65
CA ALA A 84 9.99 -17.23 3.28
C ALA A 84 8.51 -17.62 3.22
N ILE A 85 7.68 -17.13 4.15
CA ILE A 85 6.23 -17.35 4.15
C ILE A 85 5.56 -16.69 2.94
N LYS A 86 5.93 -15.45 2.61
CA LYS A 86 5.42 -14.77 1.41
C LYS A 86 5.83 -15.49 0.14
N GLU A 87 7.06 -15.97 0.09
CA GLU A 87 7.58 -16.76 -1.04
C GLU A 87 6.83 -18.08 -1.18
N SER A 88 6.56 -18.80 -0.08
CA SER A 88 5.80 -20.05 -0.12
C SER A 88 4.36 -19.83 -0.59
N GLN A 89 3.72 -18.74 -0.15
CA GLN A 89 2.38 -18.36 -0.62
C GLN A 89 2.39 -18.09 -2.13
N LEU A 90 3.43 -17.44 -2.66
CA LEU A 90 3.55 -17.20 -4.09
C LEU A 90 3.86 -18.49 -4.87
N LYS A 91 4.66 -19.41 -4.32
CA LYS A 91 4.91 -20.75 -4.88
C LYS A 91 3.64 -21.59 -5.00
N GLU A 92 2.71 -21.47 -4.05
CA GLU A 92 1.40 -22.14 -4.16
C GLU A 92 0.58 -21.63 -5.37
N ILE A 93 0.77 -20.36 -5.75
CA ILE A 93 0.08 -19.74 -6.89
C ILE A 93 0.82 -20.03 -8.20
N PHE A 94 2.15 -20.09 -8.17
CA PHE A 94 3.02 -20.33 -9.34
C PHE A 94 3.99 -21.51 -9.08
N PRO A 95 3.48 -22.76 -9.02
CA PRO A 95 4.27 -23.90 -8.58
C PRO A 95 5.47 -24.24 -9.49
N ASN A 96 5.38 -23.91 -10.77
CA ASN A 96 6.38 -24.24 -11.78
C ASN A 96 7.24 -23.05 -12.21
N THR A 97 7.11 -21.90 -11.53
CA THR A 97 7.84 -20.67 -11.89
C THR A 97 8.87 -20.36 -10.80
N PRO A 98 10.18 -20.28 -11.14
CA PRO A 98 11.18 -19.81 -10.19
C PRO A 98 10.84 -18.40 -9.69
N ILE A 99 10.90 -18.21 -8.37
CA ILE A 99 10.62 -16.94 -7.71
C ILE A 99 11.91 -16.37 -7.14
N ILE A 100 12.17 -15.10 -7.41
CA ILE A 100 13.28 -14.35 -6.81
C ILE A 100 12.68 -13.47 -5.71
N ALA A 101 12.84 -13.87 -4.46
CA ALA A 101 12.39 -13.10 -3.30
C ALA A 101 13.45 -12.06 -2.91
N ILE A 102 13.04 -10.79 -2.91
CA ILE A 102 13.89 -9.64 -2.59
C ILE A 102 13.40 -9.04 -1.26
N ALA A 103 14.20 -9.27 -0.23
CA ALA A 103 13.98 -8.72 1.10
C ALA A 103 14.17 -7.20 1.12
N SER A 104 13.43 -6.54 2.00
CA SER A 104 13.50 -5.09 2.17
C SER A 104 14.83 -4.65 2.76
N PRO A 105 15.50 -3.63 2.17
CA PRO A 105 16.70 -3.06 2.76
C PRO A 105 16.38 -2.31 4.07
N GLN A 106 15.13 -1.91 4.28
CA GLN A 106 14.67 -1.21 5.47
C GLN A 106 13.31 -1.78 5.94
N ILE A 107 13.31 -2.38 7.13
CA ILE A 107 12.13 -3.07 7.70
C ILE A 107 11.38 -2.27 8.76
N TRP A 108 12.01 -1.23 9.33
CA TRP A 108 11.40 -0.29 10.29
C TRP A 108 11.55 1.14 9.80
N GLY A 109 10.62 2.02 10.18
CA GLY A 109 10.61 3.41 9.71
C GLY A 109 10.53 3.56 8.19
N TYR A 110 10.10 2.51 7.48
CA TYR A 110 10.13 2.44 6.02
C TYR A 110 8.90 3.10 5.36
N ARG A 111 7.84 3.42 6.10
CA ARG A 111 6.64 4.00 5.52
C ARG A 111 6.83 5.51 5.37
N ASN A 112 6.87 5.97 4.13
CA ASN A 112 6.80 7.40 3.82
C ASN A 112 5.40 8.01 3.98
N LYS A 113 4.38 7.21 4.31
CA LYS A 113 2.99 7.66 4.45
C LYS A 113 2.30 6.91 5.59
N ILE A 114 1.61 7.64 6.46
CA ILE A 114 0.77 7.11 7.53
C ILE A 114 -0.54 7.87 7.58
N LYS A 115 -1.61 7.15 7.90
CA LYS A 115 -2.97 7.65 8.00
C LYS A 115 -3.58 7.13 9.29
N LEU A 116 -4.08 8.04 10.13
CA LEU A 116 -4.56 7.76 11.48
C LEU A 116 -5.87 8.48 11.74
N SER A 117 -6.76 7.83 12.48
CA SER A 117 -7.97 8.45 13.02
C SER A 117 -7.62 9.26 14.27
N VAL A 118 -8.32 10.37 14.46
CA VAL A 118 -8.30 11.15 15.71
C VAL A 118 -9.53 10.76 16.52
N ILE A 119 -9.32 10.18 17.69
CA ILE A 119 -10.36 9.71 18.61
C ILE A 119 -10.40 10.59 19.85
N TRP A 120 -11.57 10.75 20.46
CA TRP A 120 -11.78 11.55 21.66
C TRP A 120 -12.32 10.68 22.79
N GLU A 121 -11.91 10.93 24.04
CA GLU A 121 -12.29 10.10 25.21
C GLU A 121 -13.81 9.90 25.41
N ASN A 122 -14.65 10.79 24.89
CA ASN A 122 -16.12 10.61 24.92
C ASN A 122 -16.66 9.73 23.76
N GLU A 123 -15.89 9.56 22.67
CA GLU A 123 -16.15 8.63 21.56
C GLU A 123 -15.52 7.25 21.81
N ALA A 124 -14.50 7.16 22.67
CA ALA A 124 -13.94 5.91 23.20
C ALA A 124 -14.90 5.24 24.21
N ARG A 125 -16.20 5.16 23.90
CA ARG A 125 -17.11 4.26 24.60
C ARG A 125 -16.78 2.84 24.16
N THR A 126 -16.30 2.05 25.09
CA THR A 126 -16.47 0.60 25.16
C THR A 126 -17.73 0.13 24.40
N GLY A 127 -17.56 -0.23 23.12
CA GLY A 127 -18.48 -1.04 22.31
C GLY A 127 -20.00 -0.89 22.46
N LEU A 128 -20.57 0.30 22.69
CA LEU A 128 -22.02 0.54 22.65
C LEU A 128 -22.33 1.95 22.12
N SER A 129 -23.06 1.99 21.00
CA SER A 129 -23.51 3.21 20.32
C SER A 129 -24.60 3.95 21.10
N PRO A 130 -24.64 5.29 20.98
CA PRO A 130 -25.91 5.99 21.06
C PRO A 130 -26.19 6.85 19.82
N LYS A 131 -27.33 6.54 19.24
CA LYS A 131 -28.20 7.33 18.37
C LYS A 131 -28.33 8.82 18.75
N PHE A 132 -28.43 9.65 17.71
CA PHE A 132 -29.15 10.93 17.56
C PHE A 132 -28.73 12.19 18.36
N LEU A 133 -28.64 13.29 17.60
CA LEU A 133 -28.99 14.72 17.84
C LEU A 133 -27.85 15.58 17.27
N GLY A 134 -28.03 16.50 16.33
CA GLY A 134 -29.07 17.51 16.15
C GLY A 134 -28.35 18.70 15.49
N ARG A 135 -28.98 19.39 14.55
CA ARG A 135 -28.39 20.52 13.82
C ARG A 135 -27.98 21.63 14.78
N ASN A 136 -26.78 22.18 14.62
CA ASN A 136 -26.57 23.62 14.60
C ASN A 136 -25.36 23.93 13.71
N THR A 137 -25.52 25.02 12.96
CA THR A 137 -24.65 25.53 11.91
C THR A 137 -23.74 26.60 12.48
N GLU A 138 -22.46 26.31 12.58
CA GLU A 138 -21.41 27.33 12.59
C GLU A 138 -20.35 26.88 11.59
N ARG A 139 -20.03 27.76 10.64
CA ARG A 139 -19.06 27.51 9.57
C ARG A 139 -17.65 27.55 10.16
N PRO A 140 -16.83 26.49 10.03
CA PRO A 140 -15.46 26.53 10.51
C PRO A 140 -14.55 27.20 9.48
N LEU A 141 -13.71 28.10 9.97
CA LEU A 141 -12.68 28.79 9.21
C LEU A 141 -11.58 27.82 8.75
N PRO A 142 -10.86 28.12 7.65
CA PRO A 142 -9.76 27.30 7.18
C PRO A 142 -8.57 27.32 8.17
N ILE A 143 -8.05 26.14 8.49
CA ILE A 143 -6.96 25.86 9.46
C ILE A 143 -5.61 26.54 9.12
N CYS A 144 -5.49 27.22 7.99
CA CYS A 144 -4.21 27.71 7.50
C CYS A 144 -3.64 28.96 8.19
N ASP A 145 -4.40 29.65 9.04
CA ASP A 145 -3.90 30.79 9.83
C ASP A 145 -4.25 30.64 11.32
N LEU A 146 -3.38 29.95 12.07
CA LEU A 146 -3.46 29.93 13.53
C LEU A 146 -2.93 31.24 14.12
N LYS A 147 -3.78 32.28 14.10
CA LYS A 147 -3.76 33.35 15.11
C LYS A 147 -5.18 33.70 15.55
N SER A 148 -5.36 33.63 16.88
CA SER A 148 -6.39 34.24 17.73
C SER A 148 -7.85 33.76 17.69
N THR A 149 -8.30 33.45 18.92
CA THR A 149 -9.65 33.62 19.51
C THR A 149 -10.76 32.62 19.14
N VAL A 150 -11.27 31.85 20.11
CA VAL A 150 -12.43 32.15 20.98
C VAL A 150 -12.68 30.94 21.90
N SER A 151 -13.06 31.21 23.15
CA SER A 151 -13.41 30.24 24.20
C SER A 151 -14.76 29.54 23.98
N TRP A 152 -14.82 28.21 24.17
CA TRP A 152 -16.07 27.46 24.34
C TRP A 152 -15.95 26.33 25.38
N PRO A 153 -16.91 26.21 26.32
CA PRO A 153 -16.91 25.16 27.34
C PRO A 153 -17.74 23.94 26.91
N ARG A 154 -17.08 22.79 26.77
CA ARG A 154 -17.62 21.42 26.94
C ARG A 154 -16.42 20.47 27.00
N MET A 155 -16.15 19.91 28.17
CA MET A 155 -14.97 19.07 28.43
C MET A 155 -14.95 17.81 27.55
N TYR A 156 -14.21 17.88 26.44
CA TYR A 156 -13.63 16.71 25.78
C TYR A 156 -12.28 16.47 26.47
N LYS A 157 -12.15 15.35 27.20
CA LYS A 157 -11.08 15.21 28.20
C LYS A 157 -9.70 14.95 27.58
N LYS A 158 -9.59 14.21 26.47
CA LYS A 158 -8.36 14.09 25.67
C LYS A 158 -8.62 13.48 24.29
N ALA A 159 -7.85 13.91 23.29
CA ALA A 159 -7.73 13.33 21.97
C ALA A 159 -6.53 12.37 21.90
N GLY A 160 -6.67 11.32 21.10
CA GLY A 160 -5.62 10.36 20.78
C GLY A 160 -5.60 10.00 19.29
N LEU A 161 -4.50 9.39 18.84
CA LEU A 161 -4.35 8.86 17.49
C LEU A 161 -4.62 7.36 17.50
N ALA A 162 -5.26 6.84 16.45
CA ALA A 162 -5.62 5.44 16.38
C ALA A 162 -5.65 4.86 14.96
N TYR A 163 -5.43 3.55 14.88
CA TYR A 163 -5.85 2.76 13.73
C TYR A 163 -7.27 2.24 13.93
N HIS A 164 -7.98 1.97 12.84
CA HIS A 164 -9.17 1.13 12.92
C HIS A 164 -8.79 -0.28 13.35
N ALA A 165 -9.59 -0.87 14.22
CA ALA A 165 -9.41 -2.26 14.61
C ALA A 165 -9.67 -3.18 13.39
N PRO A 166 -8.94 -4.31 13.28
CA PRO A 166 -9.26 -5.31 12.27
C PRO A 166 -10.74 -5.71 12.33
N GLU A 167 -11.37 -5.87 11.16
CA GLU A 167 -12.75 -6.38 11.01
C GLU A 167 -13.86 -5.46 11.62
N SER A 168 -13.54 -4.23 12.03
CA SER A 168 -14.52 -3.27 12.55
C SER A 168 -14.21 -1.83 12.14
N ARG A 169 -15.20 -1.13 11.59
CA ARG A 169 -15.06 0.30 11.23
C ARG A 169 -15.24 1.25 12.41
N ASP A 170 -15.94 0.80 13.45
CA ASP A 170 -16.33 1.65 14.60
C ASP A 170 -15.45 1.43 15.83
N LYS A 171 -14.47 0.52 15.75
CA LYS A 171 -13.51 0.25 16.82
C LYS A 171 -12.14 0.78 16.45
N PHE A 172 -11.44 1.31 17.43
CA PHE A 172 -10.15 1.95 17.27
C PHE A 172 -9.13 1.34 18.23
N ILE A 173 -7.87 1.29 17.78
CA ILE A 173 -6.70 0.90 18.57
C ILE A 173 -5.81 2.13 18.66
N GLN A 174 -5.79 2.74 19.85
CA GLN A 174 -4.98 3.91 20.13
C GLN A 174 -3.49 3.58 20.01
N ILE A 175 -2.72 4.52 19.46
CA ILE A 175 -1.28 4.43 19.35
C ILE A 175 -0.63 5.69 19.93
N GLU A 176 0.53 5.53 20.53
CA GLU A 176 1.37 6.63 20.99
C GLU A 176 2.45 6.98 19.96
N SER A 177 3.00 5.94 19.31
CA SER A 177 4.01 6.03 18.26
C SER A 177 3.85 4.87 17.28
N CYS A 178 4.47 4.94 16.11
CA CYS A 178 4.47 3.87 15.12
C CYS A 178 5.91 3.55 14.69
N CYS A 179 6.31 2.29 14.84
CA CYS A 179 7.65 1.79 14.48
C CYS A 179 7.85 1.64 12.97
N LEU A 180 6.80 1.79 12.16
CA LEU A 180 6.86 1.69 10.70
C LEU A 180 7.14 3.03 10.02
N VAL A 181 7.02 4.15 10.73
CA VAL A 181 7.38 5.50 10.25
C VAL A 181 8.62 6.01 10.96
N SER A 182 9.24 7.07 10.44
CA SER A 182 10.42 7.65 11.05
C SER A 182 10.11 8.32 12.40
N GLU A 183 11.17 8.55 13.18
CA GLU A 183 11.09 9.31 14.43
C GLU A 183 10.62 10.76 14.20
N ASN A 184 10.93 11.35 13.04
CA ASN A 184 10.46 12.68 12.66
C ASN A 184 8.93 12.72 12.55
N VAL A 185 8.33 11.71 11.90
CA VAL A 185 6.87 11.57 11.83
C VAL A 185 6.27 11.35 13.21
N ASN A 186 6.87 10.50 14.06
CA ASN A 186 6.36 10.26 15.42
C ASN A 186 6.38 11.55 16.28
N LYS A 187 7.46 12.33 16.22
CA LYS A 187 7.56 13.64 16.90
C LYS A 187 6.49 14.61 16.41
N PHE A 188 6.28 14.69 15.10
CA PHE A 188 5.23 15.52 14.52
C PHE A 188 3.83 15.09 15.00
N LEU A 189 3.53 13.79 15.01
CA LEU A 189 2.24 13.26 15.47
C LEU A 189 1.99 13.54 16.96
N ALA A 190 3.03 13.45 17.80
CA ALA A 190 2.95 13.81 19.21
C ALA A 190 2.64 15.31 19.41
N GLN A 191 3.34 16.20 18.71
CA GLN A 191 3.07 17.64 18.75
C GLN A 191 1.68 17.98 18.19
N PHE A 192 1.27 17.31 17.11
CA PHE A 192 -0.05 17.48 16.53
C PHE A 192 -1.15 17.15 17.55
N ILE A 193 -1.06 16.02 18.26
CA ILE A 193 -2.08 15.65 19.24
C ILE A 193 -2.07 16.56 20.48
N GLU A 194 -0.92 17.11 20.86
CA GLU A 194 -0.83 18.15 21.90
C GLU A 194 -1.58 19.43 21.49
N ILE A 195 -1.38 19.90 20.25
CA ILE A 195 -2.10 21.06 19.70
C ILE A 195 -3.60 20.80 19.62
N VAL A 196 -4.00 19.63 19.10
CA VAL A 196 -5.41 19.24 19.01
C VAL A 196 -6.09 19.26 20.38
N ASN A 197 -5.39 18.80 21.42
CA ASN A 197 -5.87 18.84 22.80
C ASN A 197 -5.94 20.27 23.34
N LYS A 198 -4.86 21.03 23.20
CA LYS A 198 -4.73 22.40 23.73
C LYS A 198 -5.77 23.34 23.14
N GLU A 199 -6.00 23.25 21.83
CA GLU A 199 -6.93 24.12 21.09
C GLU A 199 -8.33 23.49 20.94
N ASN A 200 -8.58 22.31 21.54
CA ASN A 200 -9.87 21.60 21.53
C ASN A 200 -10.45 21.39 20.11
N LEU A 201 -9.62 20.92 19.17
CA LEU A 201 -9.97 20.75 17.75
C LEU A 201 -10.79 19.47 17.49
N ASN A 202 -11.92 19.31 18.19
CA ASN A 202 -12.78 18.11 18.19
C ASN A 202 -13.44 17.74 16.86
N PHE A 203 -13.42 18.67 15.91
CA PHE A 203 -13.93 18.46 14.57
C PHE A 203 -12.95 17.67 13.68
N ILE A 204 -11.70 17.51 14.09
CA ILE A 204 -10.71 16.71 13.36
C ILE A 204 -11.00 15.23 13.56
N LYS A 205 -11.08 14.47 12.46
CA LYS A 205 -11.36 13.03 12.48
C LYS A 205 -10.20 12.18 12.00
N GLU A 206 -9.31 12.74 11.21
CA GLU A 206 -8.23 11.99 10.60
C GLU A 206 -7.05 12.89 10.28
N ILE A 207 -5.86 12.33 10.41
CA ILE A 207 -4.63 12.93 9.91
C ILE A 207 -3.91 11.94 9.00
N GLU A 208 -3.40 12.46 7.91
CA GLU A 208 -2.49 11.77 7.02
C GLU A 208 -1.18 12.54 6.98
N VAL A 209 -0.06 11.83 7.14
CA VAL A 209 1.28 12.42 7.10
C VAL A 209 2.10 11.66 6.08
N ARG A 210 2.81 12.41 5.24
CA ARG A 210 3.78 11.91 4.27
C ARG A 210 5.14 12.53 4.56
N GLU A 211 6.19 11.74 4.50
CA GLU A 211 7.57 12.20 4.65
C GLU A 211 8.37 11.86 3.40
N SER A 212 9.17 12.80 2.91
CA SER A 212 10.17 12.55 1.88
C SER A 212 11.40 11.83 2.48
N TYR A 213 11.78 10.70 1.90
CA TYR A 213 13.05 10.03 2.23
C TYR A 213 14.25 10.92 1.97
N THR A 214 14.23 11.64 0.83
CA THR A 214 15.35 12.47 0.38
C THR A 214 15.46 13.76 1.19
N THR A 215 14.37 14.52 1.31
CA THR A 215 14.40 15.88 1.89
C THR A 215 14.04 15.93 3.36
N LYS A 216 13.50 14.84 3.93
CA LYS A 216 12.90 14.76 5.28
C LYS A 216 11.77 15.76 5.55
N LYS A 217 11.27 16.42 4.51
CA LYS A 217 10.11 17.31 4.60
C LYS A 217 8.84 16.50 4.83
N LEU A 218 7.99 17.03 5.70
CA LEU A 218 6.67 16.49 5.99
C LEU A 218 5.60 17.27 5.21
N MET A 219 4.62 16.53 4.71
CA MET A 219 3.34 17.06 4.27
C MET A 219 2.26 16.34 5.07
N PHE A 220 1.28 17.08 5.55
CA PHE A 220 0.15 16.48 6.22
C PHE A 220 -1.17 17.00 5.65
N THR A 221 -2.18 16.16 5.74
CA THR A 221 -3.57 16.47 5.42
C THR A 221 -4.42 16.12 6.62
N VAL A 222 -5.12 17.11 7.15
CA VAL A 222 -6.11 16.92 8.21
C VAL A 222 -7.48 16.84 7.54
N ARG A 223 -8.20 15.74 7.80
CA ARG A 223 -9.58 15.56 7.33
C ARG A 223 -10.53 15.75 8.52
N PRO A 224 -11.31 16.84 8.52
CA PRO A 224 -12.29 17.10 9.56
C PRO A 224 -13.61 16.36 9.30
N SER A 225 -14.58 16.53 10.20
CA SER A 225 -15.96 16.10 9.99
C SER A 225 -16.54 16.70 8.71
N ALA A 226 -17.49 16.00 8.07
CA ALA A 226 -17.98 16.22 6.70
C ALA A 226 -18.55 17.62 6.34
N LYS A 227 -18.51 18.58 7.28
CA LYS A 227 -18.95 19.98 7.08
C LYS A 227 -17.79 20.97 6.88
N ILE A 228 -16.54 20.51 6.92
CA ILE A 228 -15.34 21.36 6.88
C ILE A 228 -14.43 20.86 5.78
N GLU A 229 -13.79 21.77 5.05
CA GLU A 229 -12.83 21.41 4.01
C GLU A 229 -11.55 20.82 4.62
N ASN A 230 -10.90 19.94 3.88
CA ASN A 230 -9.62 19.37 4.29
C ASN A 230 -8.55 20.46 4.34
N CYS A 231 -7.67 20.39 5.34
CA CYS A 231 -6.51 21.28 5.39
C CYS A 231 -5.24 20.50 5.05
N GLN A 232 -4.40 21.08 4.20
CA GLN A 232 -3.14 20.49 3.76
C GLN A 232 -1.99 21.48 3.96
N SER A 233 -0.87 21.00 4.50
CA SER A 233 0.28 21.86 4.85
C SER A 233 1.09 22.34 3.66
N SER A 234 1.15 21.53 2.61
CA SER A 234 1.86 21.81 1.36
C SER A 234 1.15 21.05 0.24
N PRO A 235 1.01 21.61 -0.98
CA PRO A 235 0.36 20.89 -2.09
C PRO A 235 1.04 19.58 -2.47
N TYR A 236 2.35 19.43 -2.17
CA TYR A 236 3.13 18.23 -2.44
C TYR A 236 4.37 18.09 -1.53
N ILE A 237 4.96 16.90 -1.53
CA ILE A 237 6.37 16.69 -1.19
C ILE A 237 7.17 16.37 -2.45
N GLU A 238 8.50 16.55 -2.38
CA GLU A 238 9.42 16.08 -3.41
C GLU A 238 10.18 14.85 -2.91
N GLU A 239 10.22 13.80 -3.71
CA GLU A 239 11.00 12.58 -3.46
C GLU A 239 11.92 12.31 -4.64
N THR A 240 13.17 11.91 -4.38
CA THR A 240 14.10 11.52 -5.44
C THR A 240 14.27 10.01 -5.46
N VAL A 241 14.12 9.42 -6.65
CA VAL A 241 14.27 7.98 -6.89
C VAL A 241 15.09 7.80 -8.16
N LEU A 242 16.22 7.10 -8.05
CA LEU A 242 17.16 6.92 -9.18
C LEU A 242 17.52 8.22 -9.93
N GLY A 243 17.74 9.31 -9.18
CA GLY A 243 18.12 10.61 -9.75
C GLY A 243 17.00 11.39 -10.45
N LYS A 244 15.75 10.91 -10.37
CA LYS A 244 14.55 11.64 -10.82
C LYS A 244 13.76 12.14 -9.61
N THR A 245 13.32 13.39 -9.63
CA THR A 245 12.56 14.01 -8.54
C THR A 245 11.07 14.03 -8.87
N PHE A 246 10.24 13.58 -7.95
CA PHE A 246 8.80 13.47 -8.10
C PHE A 246 8.10 14.35 -7.08
N ARG A 247 7.22 15.24 -7.55
CA ARG A 247 6.22 15.90 -6.74
C ARG A 247 5.06 14.95 -6.52
N ILE A 248 4.72 14.75 -5.25
CA ILE A 248 3.73 13.78 -4.79
C ILE A 248 2.72 14.52 -3.93
N GLY A 249 1.47 14.57 -4.39
CA GLY A 249 0.35 15.10 -3.62
C GLY A 249 -0.12 14.16 -2.51
N SER A 250 -1.03 14.65 -1.67
CA SER A 250 -1.67 13.89 -0.58
C SER A 250 -2.40 12.64 -1.11
N GLU A 251 -3.26 12.84 -2.11
CA GLU A 251 -4.05 11.78 -2.74
C GLU A 251 -3.28 10.99 -3.83
N SER A 252 -2.05 11.41 -4.17
CA SER A 252 -1.24 10.70 -5.17
C SER A 252 -0.71 9.38 -4.61
N PHE A 253 -0.90 8.31 -5.39
CA PHE A 253 -0.24 7.04 -5.13
C PHE A 253 1.27 7.17 -5.38
N PHE A 254 2.05 6.63 -4.46
CA PHE A 254 3.49 6.48 -4.58
C PHE A 254 3.89 5.32 -3.66
N GLN A 255 4.86 4.51 -4.08
CA GLN A 255 5.28 3.36 -3.28
C GLN A 255 5.75 3.80 -1.90
N ILE A 256 5.28 3.10 -0.87
CA ILE A 256 5.48 3.54 0.51
C ILE A 256 6.91 3.32 1.01
N ASN A 257 7.60 2.34 0.42
CA ASN A 257 8.97 1.95 0.72
C ASN A 257 9.87 2.36 -0.46
N VAL A 258 10.46 3.55 -0.38
CA VAL A 258 11.27 4.13 -1.46
C VAL A 258 12.55 3.33 -1.73
N PRO A 259 13.30 2.87 -0.71
CA PRO A 259 14.43 1.97 -0.93
C PRO A 259 14.07 0.70 -1.71
N MET A 260 12.90 0.10 -1.45
CA MET A 260 12.43 -1.06 -2.22
C MET A 260 12.02 -0.67 -3.65
N LEU A 261 11.36 0.49 -3.84
CA LEU A 261 11.02 1.00 -5.17
C LEU A 261 12.28 1.16 -6.04
N GLU A 262 13.38 1.68 -5.49
CA GLU A 262 14.64 1.80 -6.23
C GLU A 262 15.19 0.45 -6.69
N ILE A 263 15.11 -0.59 -5.84
CA ILE A 263 15.54 -1.94 -6.20
C ILE A 263 14.65 -2.49 -7.31
N ALA A 264 13.32 -2.37 -7.18
CA ALA A 264 12.39 -2.82 -8.21
C ALA A 264 12.65 -2.13 -9.56
N LEU A 265 12.84 -0.80 -9.57
CA LEU A 265 13.18 -0.06 -10.78
C LEU A 265 14.50 -0.49 -11.41
N LYS A 266 15.53 -0.80 -10.60
CA LYS A 266 16.80 -1.35 -11.10
C LYS A 266 16.61 -2.71 -11.77
N GLU A 267 15.78 -3.60 -11.21
CA GLU A 267 15.45 -4.89 -11.86
C GLU A 267 14.67 -4.69 -13.16
N MET A 268 13.74 -3.72 -13.21
CA MET A 268 13.06 -3.34 -14.45
C MET A 268 14.07 -2.85 -15.50
N GLN A 269 15.00 -1.97 -15.13
CA GLN A 269 16.05 -1.45 -16.02
C GLN A 269 16.94 -2.56 -16.59
N LYS A 270 17.37 -3.52 -15.77
CA LYS A 270 18.17 -4.68 -16.21
C LYS A 270 17.46 -5.53 -17.26
N SER A 271 16.13 -5.52 -17.27
CA SER A 271 15.33 -6.25 -18.25
C SER A 271 15.21 -5.53 -19.60
N MET A 272 15.57 -4.25 -19.68
CA MET A 272 15.46 -3.41 -20.88
C MET A 272 16.71 -3.47 -21.75
N ARG A 273 16.57 -3.23 -23.05
CA ARG A 273 17.69 -3.25 -24.00
C ARG A 273 18.24 -1.84 -24.19
N LEU A 274 19.30 -1.51 -23.46
CA LEU A 274 19.86 -0.15 -23.39
C LEU A 274 20.42 0.37 -24.73
N ASP A 275 20.75 -0.53 -25.65
CA ASP A 275 21.32 -0.25 -26.97
C ASP A 275 20.26 0.09 -28.04
N LYS A 276 19.00 -0.32 -27.80
CA LYS A 276 17.87 -0.05 -28.69
C LYS A 276 17.00 0.96 -27.99
N LYS A 277 16.86 2.16 -28.55
CA LYS A 277 15.91 3.15 -28.04
C LYS A 277 14.48 2.58 -28.21
N GLU A 278 14.02 1.79 -27.23
CA GLU A 278 12.73 1.09 -27.20
C GLU A 278 11.58 2.09 -26.99
N ILE A 279 10.41 1.82 -27.55
CA ILE A 279 9.19 2.56 -27.24
C ILE A 279 8.48 1.87 -26.07
N ILE A 280 8.26 2.61 -24.99
CA ILE A 280 7.67 2.11 -23.75
C ILE A 280 6.25 2.64 -23.62
N ALA A 281 5.28 1.78 -23.33
CA ALA A 281 3.97 2.19 -22.87
C ALA A 281 3.83 1.94 -21.36
N ASP A 282 3.52 2.97 -20.59
CA ASP A 282 3.27 2.93 -19.14
C ASP A 282 1.77 3.14 -18.89
N LEU A 283 1.06 2.04 -18.62
CA LEU A 283 -0.38 2.10 -18.35
C LEU A 283 -0.64 2.23 -16.86
N TYR A 284 -1.67 3.00 -16.51
CA TYR A 284 -1.98 3.38 -15.13
C TYR A 284 -0.79 4.14 -14.50
N CYS A 285 -0.15 5.01 -15.28
CA CYS A 285 1.16 5.56 -14.94
C CYS A 285 1.17 6.52 -13.74
N GLY A 286 0.00 6.92 -13.21
CA GLY A 286 -0.10 7.76 -12.03
C GLY A 286 0.60 9.09 -12.22
N ILE A 287 1.53 9.40 -11.33
CA ILE A 287 2.36 10.62 -11.40
C ILE A 287 3.59 10.46 -12.30
N GLY A 288 3.72 9.34 -13.01
CA GLY A 288 4.81 9.02 -13.94
C GLY A 288 5.98 8.27 -13.35
N THR A 289 5.83 7.61 -12.20
CA THR A 289 6.95 7.02 -11.46
C THR A 289 7.83 6.12 -12.34
N PHE A 290 7.24 5.15 -13.04
CA PHE A 290 7.98 4.20 -13.88
C PHE A 290 8.44 4.86 -15.19
N GLY A 291 7.51 5.43 -15.97
CA GLY A 291 7.84 6.04 -17.25
C GLY A 291 8.89 7.15 -17.17
N ILE A 292 8.87 8.01 -16.14
CA ILE A 292 9.92 9.03 -15.93
C ILE A 292 11.24 8.39 -15.51
N ALA A 293 11.23 7.43 -14.58
CA ALA A 293 12.46 6.76 -14.14
C ALA A 293 13.15 5.97 -15.26
N LEU A 294 12.38 5.49 -16.25
CA LEU A 294 12.88 4.70 -17.38
C LEU A 294 13.05 5.51 -18.67
N SER A 295 12.61 6.76 -18.70
CA SER A 295 12.63 7.64 -19.89
C SER A 295 13.99 7.78 -20.55
N GLN A 296 15.08 7.76 -19.79
CA GLN A 296 16.45 7.88 -20.31
C GLN A 296 16.89 6.67 -21.16
N PHE A 297 16.20 5.54 -21.04
CA PHE A 297 16.44 4.32 -21.80
C PHE A 297 15.45 4.14 -22.96
N ALA A 298 14.50 5.06 -23.11
CA ALA A 298 13.44 4.98 -24.11
C ALA A 298 13.71 5.93 -25.28
N LYS A 299 13.28 5.53 -26.48
CA LYS A 299 13.08 6.50 -27.57
C LYS A 299 11.94 7.45 -27.24
N GLU A 300 10.84 6.87 -26.80
CA GLU A 300 9.61 7.54 -26.44
C GLU A 300 8.92 6.74 -25.33
N VAL A 301 8.32 7.44 -24.38
CA VAL A 301 7.45 6.88 -23.35
C VAL A 301 6.03 7.35 -23.59
N ILE A 302 5.09 6.43 -23.69
CA ILE A 302 3.66 6.68 -23.83
C ILE A 302 3.01 6.39 -22.49
N GLY A 303 2.49 7.41 -21.81
CA GLY A 303 1.78 7.26 -20.54
C GLY A 303 0.27 7.36 -20.70
N ILE A 304 -0.50 6.49 -20.04
CA ILE A 304 -1.97 6.63 -19.93
C ILE A 304 -2.39 6.74 -18.46
N GLU A 305 -3.08 7.83 -18.14
CA GLU A 305 -3.65 8.10 -16.81
C GLU A 305 -5.03 8.76 -16.95
N SER A 306 -5.94 8.44 -16.05
CA SER A 306 -7.34 8.90 -16.05
C SER A 306 -7.66 9.89 -14.92
N ASN A 307 -6.89 9.89 -13.85
CA ASN A 307 -7.11 10.72 -12.68
C ASN A 307 -6.50 12.13 -12.91
N PRO A 308 -7.32 13.20 -12.92
CA PRO A 308 -6.86 14.56 -13.19
C PRO A 308 -5.78 15.07 -12.24
N ASN A 309 -5.83 14.68 -10.95
CA ASN A 309 -4.82 15.09 -9.97
C ASN A 309 -3.47 14.44 -10.28
N ASN A 310 -3.46 13.15 -10.60
CA ASN A 310 -2.23 12.46 -11.02
C ASN A 310 -1.66 13.04 -12.32
N ILE A 311 -2.52 13.35 -13.29
CA ILE A 311 -2.14 14.00 -14.56
C ILE A 311 -1.46 15.36 -14.32
N SER A 312 -2.00 16.17 -13.41
CA SER A 312 -1.40 17.45 -13.02
C SER A 312 0.01 17.27 -12.45
N PHE A 313 0.18 16.32 -11.52
CA PHE A 313 1.50 15.99 -10.97
C PHE A 313 2.45 15.39 -12.01
N LEU A 314 1.97 14.51 -12.88
CA LEU A 314 2.74 13.94 -13.98
C LEU A 314 3.30 15.05 -14.89
N LYS A 315 2.46 15.99 -15.34
CA LYS A 315 2.91 17.14 -16.14
C LYS A 315 3.97 17.97 -15.40
N SER A 316 3.77 18.22 -14.11
CA SER A 316 4.78 18.92 -13.29
C SER A 316 6.08 18.12 -13.17
N ASN A 317 6.01 16.79 -13.04
CA ASN A 317 7.17 15.92 -12.88
C ASN A 317 7.96 15.80 -14.17
N LEU A 318 7.29 15.76 -15.33
CA LEU A 318 7.95 15.81 -16.64
C LEU A 318 8.77 17.10 -16.80
N LYS A 319 8.16 18.25 -16.47
CA LYS A 319 8.85 19.55 -16.49
C LYS A 319 10.02 19.60 -15.50
N LEU A 320 9.80 19.11 -14.27
CA LEU A 320 10.82 19.11 -13.21
C LEU A 320 12.06 18.30 -13.61
N ASN A 321 11.85 17.14 -14.25
CA ASN A 321 12.93 16.24 -14.67
C ASN A 321 13.46 16.53 -16.08
N LYS A 322 12.96 17.57 -16.75
CA LYS A 322 13.30 17.93 -18.14
C LYS A 322 13.13 16.74 -19.10
N ILE A 323 12.02 16.01 -18.97
CA ILE A 323 11.71 14.87 -19.85
C ILE A 323 10.92 15.38 -21.05
N GLU A 324 11.50 15.22 -22.24
CA GLU A 324 10.91 15.68 -23.51
C GLU A 324 10.35 14.52 -24.34
N ASN A 325 10.83 13.29 -24.12
CA ASN A 325 10.42 12.09 -24.85
C ASN A 325 9.23 11.36 -24.21
N PHE A 326 8.30 12.08 -23.57
CA PHE A 326 7.14 11.50 -22.91
C PHE A 326 5.83 12.05 -23.50
N LYS A 327 4.99 11.15 -24.01
CA LYS A 327 3.68 11.46 -24.57
C LYS A 327 2.58 10.98 -23.63
N LEU A 328 1.83 11.93 -23.06
CA LEU A 328 0.72 11.65 -22.15
C LEU A 328 -0.61 11.58 -22.90
N TYR A 329 -1.40 10.55 -22.61
CA TYR A 329 -2.78 10.40 -23.00
C TYR A 329 -3.69 10.36 -21.78
N GLU A 330 -4.68 11.25 -21.75
CA GLU A 330 -5.59 11.44 -20.62
C GLU A 330 -6.88 10.63 -20.82
N GLY A 331 -7.08 9.60 -20.02
CA GLY A 331 -8.29 8.77 -20.04
C GLY A 331 -8.07 7.34 -19.59
N ALA A 332 -9.12 6.52 -19.72
CA ALA A 332 -9.09 5.12 -19.30
C ALA A 332 -8.21 4.27 -20.23
N CYS A 333 -7.32 3.46 -19.65
CA CYS A 333 -6.43 2.56 -20.39
C CYS A 333 -7.20 1.64 -21.32
N GLU A 334 -8.34 1.10 -20.88
CA GLU A 334 -9.18 0.18 -21.63
C GLU A 334 -9.76 0.81 -22.91
N LYS A 335 -9.94 2.13 -22.92
CA LYS A 335 -10.49 2.87 -24.08
C LYS A 335 -9.40 3.35 -25.03
N LEU A 336 -8.26 3.78 -24.49
CA LEU A 336 -7.21 4.45 -25.24
C LEU A 336 -6.15 3.50 -25.78
N PHE A 337 -5.81 2.44 -25.05
CA PHE A 337 -4.80 1.49 -25.47
C PHE A 337 -5.09 0.79 -26.82
N PRO A 338 -6.34 0.41 -27.17
CA PRO A 338 -6.62 -0.26 -28.44
C PRO A 338 -6.23 0.56 -29.68
N SER A 339 -6.43 1.89 -29.65
CA SER A 339 -6.06 2.75 -30.78
C SER A 339 -4.54 2.96 -30.90
N MET A 340 -3.79 2.67 -29.83
CA MET A 340 -2.33 2.73 -29.80
C MET A 340 -1.65 1.46 -30.32
N LEU A 341 -2.42 0.38 -30.57
CA LEU A 341 -1.87 -0.87 -31.14
C LEU A 341 -1.30 -0.69 -32.55
N ILE A 342 -1.62 0.42 -33.21
CA ILE A 342 -1.05 0.83 -34.51
C ILE A 342 0.40 1.34 -34.34
N SER A 343 0.75 1.84 -33.16
CA SER A 343 2.11 2.28 -32.83
C SER A 343 2.99 1.09 -32.43
N SER A 344 4.27 1.12 -32.82
CA SER A 344 5.25 0.07 -32.50
C SER A 344 5.70 0.17 -31.04
N ILE A 345 4.90 -0.34 -30.10
CA ILE A 345 5.28 -0.45 -28.68
C ILE A 345 6.18 -1.69 -28.50
N ASP A 346 7.36 -1.51 -27.91
CA ASP A 346 8.29 -2.61 -27.63
C ASP A 346 8.06 -3.21 -26.24
N ILE A 347 7.86 -2.34 -25.24
CA ILE A 347 7.71 -2.70 -23.82
C ILE A 347 6.40 -2.11 -23.28
N LEU A 348 5.65 -2.94 -22.57
CA LEU A 348 4.47 -2.53 -21.81
C LEU A 348 4.73 -2.63 -20.31
N ILE A 349 4.51 -1.55 -19.57
CA ILE A 349 4.54 -1.51 -18.11
C ILE A 349 3.11 -1.46 -17.59
N LEU A 350 2.81 -2.31 -16.61
CA LEU A 350 1.49 -2.45 -16.00
C LEU A 350 1.63 -2.37 -14.46
N ASP A 351 0.98 -1.39 -13.85
CA ASP A 351 0.74 -1.32 -12.39
C ASP A 351 -0.75 -1.04 -12.11
N PRO A 352 -1.64 -2.02 -12.39
CA PRO A 352 -3.07 -1.83 -12.29
C PRO A 352 -3.54 -1.79 -10.82
N PRO A 353 -4.75 -1.26 -10.56
CA PRO A 353 -5.38 -1.35 -9.25
C PRO A 353 -5.60 -2.81 -8.80
N ARG A 354 -5.93 -3.02 -7.51
CA ARG A 354 -6.14 -4.35 -6.88
C ARG A 354 -7.09 -5.32 -7.61
N LYS A 355 -7.95 -4.83 -8.51
CA LYS A 355 -8.84 -5.64 -9.35
C LYS A 355 -8.11 -6.34 -10.52
N GLY A 356 -6.85 -6.00 -10.76
CA GLY A 356 -6.06 -6.44 -11.90
C GLY A 356 -6.46 -5.76 -13.20
N LEU A 357 -6.05 -6.36 -14.31
CA LEU A 357 -6.36 -5.91 -15.67
C LEU A 357 -7.81 -6.24 -16.04
N ASN A 358 -8.38 -5.40 -16.89
CA ASN A 358 -9.64 -5.71 -17.56
C ASN A 358 -9.42 -6.81 -18.62
N SER A 359 -10.38 -7.72 -18.80
CA SER A 359 -10.29 -8.80 -19.79
C SER A 359 -10.10 -8.30 -21.23
N MET A 360 -10.75 -7.19 -21.60
CA MET A 360 -10.60 -6.56 -22.91
C MET A 360 -9.19 -5.99 -23.09
N LEU A 361 -8.60 -5.42 -22.04
CA LEU A 361 -7.21 -4.96 -22.08
C LEU A 361 -6.26 -6.15 -22.29
N CYS A 362 -6.45 -7.26 -21.59
CA CYS A 362 -5.66 -8.48 -21.83
C CYS A 362 -5.79 -8.97 -23.28
N GLN A 363 -6.99 -8.98 -23.86
CA GLN A 363 -7.20 -9.37 -25.26
C GLN A 363 -6.45 -8.45 -26.23
N ASN A 364 -6.52 -7.13 -26.01
CA ASN A 364 -5.77 -6.15 -26.83
C ASN A 364 -4.26 -6.37 -26.74
N ILE A 365 -3.74 -6.69 -25.54
CA ILE A 365 -2.31 -7.03 -25.35
C ILE A 365 -1.94 -8.30 -26.13
N LEU A 366 -2.80 -9.32 -26.14
CA LEU A 366 -2.56 -10.56 -26.89
C LEU A 366 -2.51 -10.34 -28.41
N LEU A 367 -3.32 -9.41 -28.93
CA LEU A 367 -3.35 -9.04 -30.35
C LEU A 367 -2.20 -8.10 -30.75
N SER A 368 -1.52 -7.48 -29.79
CA SER A 368 -0.43 -6.54 -30.03
C SER A 368 0.87 -7.23 -30.49
N SER A 369 1.78 -6.45 -31.09
CA SER A 369 3.14 -6.88 -31.43
C SER A 369 4.17 -6.72 -30.30
N ILE A 370 3.71 -6.34 -29.09
CA ILE A 370 4.55 -6.03 -27.93
C ILE A 370 5.40 -7.23 -27.55
N LYS A 371 6.71 -7.03 -27.42
CA LYS A 371 7.66 -8.13 -27.18
C LYS A 371 7.85 -8.43 -25.71
N LYS A 372 7.65 -7.43 -24.84
CA LYS A 372 7.93 -7.53 -23.42
C LYS A 372 6.87 -6.84 -22.59
N ILE A 373 6.49 -7.46 -21.47
CA ILE A 373 5.59 -6.87 -20.49
C ILE A 373 6.27 -6.91 -19.13
N ILE A 374 6.27 -5.78 -18.43
CA ILE A 374 6.68 -5.68 -17.03
C ILE A 374 5.41 -5.42 -16.22
N TYR A 375 4.97 -6.41 -15.46
CA TYR A 375 3.71 -6.35 -14.73
C TYR A 375 3.97 -6.41 -13.22
N LEU A 376 3.79 -5.28 -12.54
CA LEU A 376 3.78 -5.13 -11.09
C LEU A 376 2.36 -5.30 -10.53
N SER A 377 2.21 -6.03 -9.42
CA SER A 377 0.91 -6.20 -8.76
C SER A 377 1.04 -6.40 -7.26
N CYS A 378 0.15 -5.73 -6.52
CA CYS A 378 -0.04 -5.90 -5.09
C CYS A 378 -1.08 -6.98 -4.70
N ASN A 379 -1.65 -7.71 -5.69
CA ASN A 379 -2.66 -8.74 -5.46
C ASN A 379 -2.37 -10.02 -6.28
N PRO A 380 -1.73 -11.03 -5.67
CA PRO A 380 -1.36 -12.28 -6.32
C PRO A 380 -2.52 -13.03 -7.00
N ALA A 381 -3.75 -12.93 -6.46
CA ALA A 381 -4.90 -13.66 -6.99
C ALA A 381 -5.33 -13.11 -8.37
N THR A 382 -5.49 -11.78 -8.49
CA THR A 382 -5.81 -11.16 -9.78
C THR A 382 -4.63 -11.21 -10.74
N PHE A 383 -3.41 -11.10 -10.22
CA PHE A 383 -2.19 -11.25 -11.00
C PHE A 383 -2.10 -12.63 -11.68
N SER A 384 -2.33 -13.71 -10.94
CA SER A 384 -2.35 -15.08 -11.49
C SER A 384 -3.44 -15.27 -12.57
N ARG A 385 -4.64 -14.73 -12.34
CA ARG A 385 -5.72 -14.72 -13.34
C ARG A 385 -5.27 -14.05 -14.65
N ASP A 386 -4.65 -12.88 -14.54
CA ASP A 386 -4.26 -12.07 -15.69
C ASP A 386 -3.09 -12.73 -16.45
N LEU A 387 -2.08 -13.25 -15.72
CA LEU A 387 -0.98 -14.02 -16.30
C LEU A 387 -1.45 -15.29 -17.01
N LYS A 388 -2.49 -15.97 -16.49
CA LYS A 388 -3.09 -17.12 -17.18
C LYS A 388 -3.64 -16.73 -18.55
N ILE A 389 -4.29 -15.58 -18.68
CA ILE A 389 -4.78 -15.08 -19.97
C ILE A 389 -3.61 -14.71 -20.89
N LEU A 390 -2.64 -13.97 -20.37
CA LEU A 390 -1.46 -13.54 -21.13
C LEU A 390 -0.57 -14.72 -21.58
N SER A 391 -0.61 -15.84 -20.86
CA SER A 391 0.16 -17.04 -21.17
C SER A 391 -0.13 -17.65 -22.55
N CYS A 392 -1.21 -17.23 -23.23
CA CYS A 392 -1.47 -17.60 -24.61
C CYS A 392 -0.33 -17.17 -25.54
N SER A 393 0.11 -15.90 -25.43
CA SER A 393 1.14 -15.31 -26.32
C SER A 393 2.46 -15.00 -25.61
N TYR A 394 2.51 -15.07 -24.28
CA TYR A 394 3.67 -14.70 -23.49
C TYR A 394 4.13 -15.82 -22.56
N ILE A 395 5.39 -15.80 -22.18
CA ILE A 395 5.97 -16.65 -21.14
C ILE A 395 6.53 -15.78 -20.01
N ILE A 396 6.46 -16.27 -18.78
CA ILE A 396 7.11 -15.61 -17.64
C ILE A 396 8.60 -15.90 -17.73
N LYS A 397 9.39 -14.86 -17.98
CA LYS A 397 10.85 -14.97 -18.01
C LYS A 397 11.43 -14.92 -16.60
N THR A 398 10.91 -14.01 -15.77
CA THR A 398 11.32 -13.83 -14.38
C THR A 398 10.12 -13.43 -13.54
N LEU A 399 10.04 -13.97 -12.33
CA LEU A 399 9.03 -13.61 -11.34
C LEU A 399 9.72 -13.19 -10.04
N PHE A 400 9.46 -11.96 -9.61
CA PHE A 400 9.98 -11.40 -8.38
C PHE A 400 8.90 -11.30 -7.32
N LEU A 401 9.31 -11.51 -6.07
CA LEU A 401 8.58 -11.10 -4.87
C LEU A 401 9.37 -9.96 -4.23
N PHE A 402 8.81 -8.76 -4.20
CA PHE A 402 9.40 -7.62 -3.51
C PHE A 402 8.70 -7.39 -2.17
N ASP A 403 9.45 -7.36 -1.07
CA ASP A 403 8.86 -6.99 0.22
C ASP A 403 8.79 -5.48 0.43
N PHE A 404 7.81 -4.83 -0.21
CA PHE A 404 7.48 -3.42 0.01
C PHE A 404 6.88 -3.16 1.40
N PHE A 405 6.31 -4.19 2.03
CA PHE A 405 5.58 -4.07 3.28
C PHE A 405 6.04 -5.10 4.34
N PRO A 406 7.27 -4.94 4.86
CA PRO A 406 7.75 -5.71 6.01
C PRO A 406 6.73 -5.70 7.16
N HIS A 407 6.66 -6.81 7.90
CA HIS A 407 5.75 -7.01 9.03
C HIS A 407 4.26 -7.05 8.67
N THR A 408 3.92 -7.11 7.39
CA THR A 408 2.54 -7.28 6.90
C THR A 408 2.41 -8.50 6.00
N PRO A 409 1.20 -9.01 5.76
CA PRO A 409 0.99 -10.12 4.84
C PRO A 409 0.91 -9.67 3.37
N HIS A 410 1.12 -8.38 3.07
CA HIS A 410 1.07 -7.90 1.69
C HIS A 410 2.21 -8.52 0.87
N ILE A 411 1.86 -8.88 -0.36
CA ILE A 411 2.74 -9.46 -1.36
C ILE A 411 2.73 -8.52 -2.56
N GLU A 412 3.91 -8.01 -2.92
CA GLU A 412 4.13 -7.27 -4.16
C GLU A 412 4.91 -8.15 -5.12
N THR A 413 4.37 -8.36 -6.31
CA THR A 413 4.96 -9.25 -7.32
C THR A 413 5.21 -8.53 -8.61
N LEU A 414 6.35 -8.80 -9.23
CA LEU A 414 6.67 -8.29 -10.56
C LEU A 414 7.00 -9.46 -11.49
N ALA A 415 6.30 -9.56 -12.61
CA ALA A 415 6.66 -10.49 -13.68
C ALA A 415 7.24 -9.74 -14.87
N ILE A 416 8.35 -10.25 -15.39
CA ILE A 416 8.85 -9.91 -16.72
C ILE A 416 8.35 -11.00 -17.65
N LEU A 417 7.53 -10.62 -18.62
CA LEU A 417 7.00 -11.51 -19.64
C LEU A 417 7.67 -11.23 -20.97
N GLU A 418 7.97 -12.28 -21.72
CA GLU A 418 8.44 -12.19 -23.10
C GLU A 418 7.43 -12.86 -24.03
N LYS A 419 7.23 -12.28 -25.21
CA LYS A 419 6.38 -12.87 -26.24
C LYS A 419 7.03 -14.16 -26.75
N LYS A 420 6.22 -15.19 -26.96
CA LYS A 420 6.64 -16.52 -27.45
C LYS A 420 7.20 -16.49 -28.85
#